data_AF-A0A1C7MYJ0-F1
#
_entry.id   AF-A0A1C7MYJ0-F1
#
_cell.length_a   1.000
_cell.length_b   1.000
_cell.length_c   1.000
_cell.angle_alpha   90.00
_cell.angle_beta   90.00
_cell.angle_gamma   90.00
#
_symmetry.space_group_name_H-M   'P 1'
#
loop_
_entity.id
_entity.type
_entity.pdbx_description
1 polymer ?
#
loop_
_entity_poly.entity_id
_entity_poly.type
_entity_poly.pdbx_seq_one_letter_code
_entity_poly.pdbx_strand_id
1 'polypeptide(L)'
;MSYIYYTAAALLVVLSIYKPFISKLDKARSIGLGVASFLAPFIIKYNSLLESNIAFKFSKQWLYSTNLVHSSSSSNETTFDTMQHLTYLNDNVSLMTDAIVLFILAFITASLHGLFTRWQFSITFVRPRANAYFSMFLRYGLSTLNLCLAVMSQKASSHKLSLAFSFFGLLWYLSGPYLIRRWKPAVAVALISAGFSFFVCNTASADSLLYKISFLDWALYTTVLVLVCHSLDHLDALMNTYPYLVEADKEKQCHFQDATSFSYWSHMFYLACNIPSEHELDPA
;
A
#
# COMPACT_ATOMS: atom_id res chain seq x y z
N MET A 1 8.92 20.26 9.05
CA MET A 1 8.15 21.24 8.25
C MET A 1 8.60 21.31 6.79
N SER A 2 9.90 21.43 6.48
CA SER A 2 10.41 21.57 5.10
C SER A 2 9.94 20.47 4.11
N TYR A 3 9.92 19.21 4.55
CA TYR A 3 9.49 18.08 3.70
C TYR A 3 8.00 18.07 3.33
N ILE A 4 7.11 18.65 4.16
CA ILE A 4 5.71 18.85 3.77
C ILE A 4 5.64 19.80 2.57
N TYR A 5 6.39 20.91 2.59
CA TYR A 5 6.38 21.86 1.48
C TYR A 5 6.89 21.24 0.18
N TYR A 6 7.95 20.43 0.25
CA TYR A 6 8.48 19.73 -0.94
C TYR A 6 7.49 18.70 -1.48
N THR A 7 6.85 17.90 -0.62
CA THR A 7 5.82 16.94 -1.06
C THR A 7 4.58 17.64 -1.62
N ALA A 8 4.11 18.72 -1.01
CA ALA A 8 2.97 19.50 -1.51
C ALA A 8 3.27 20.17 -2.86
N ALA A 9 4.48 20.74 -3.02
CA ALA A 9 4.91 21.33 -4.30
C ALA A 9 4.97 20.27 -5.41
N ALA A 10 5.54 19.10 -5.12
CA ALA A 10 5.58 17.99 -6.08
C ALA A 10 4.18 17.49 -6.43
N LEU A 11 3.27 17.40 -5.44
CA LEU A 11 1.87 17.05 -5.69
C LEU A 11 1.21 18.03 -6.65
N LEU A 12 1.43 19.34 -6.46
CA LEU A 12 0.89 20.36 -7.36
C LEU A 12 1.44 20.21 -8.79
N VAL A 13 2.72 19.93 -8.95
CA VAL A 13 3.34 19.69 -10.27
C VAL A 13 2.73 18.46 -10.93
N VAL A 14 2.67 17.33 -10.20
CA VAL A 14 2.11 16.07 -10.72
C VAL A 14 0.64 16.24 -11.08
N LEU A 15 -0.17 16.89 -10.23
CA LEU A 15 -1.56 17.19 -10.54
C LEU A 15 -1.69 18.13 -11.73
N SER A 16 -0.85 19.15 -11.86
CA SER A 16 -0.90 20.07 -13.00
C SER A 16 -0.68 19.36 -14.33
N ILE A 17 0.25 18.39 -14.36
CA ILE A 17 0.55 17.58 -15.54
C ILE A 17 -0.53 16.52 -15.78
N TYR A 18 -1.02 15.87 -14.72
CA TYR A 18 -1.87 14.67 -14.82
C TYR A 18 -3.38 14.96 -14.83
N LYS A 19 -3.82 16.10 -14.29
CA LYS A 19 -5.24 16.51 -14.24
C LYS A 19 -6.01 16.34 -15.55
N PRO A 20 -5.49 16.68 -16.75
CA PRO A 20 -6.25 16.48 -17.98
C PRO A 20 -6.49 15.00 -18.33
N PHE A 21 -5.74 14.07 -17.74
CA PHE A 21 -5.77 12.64 -18.07
C PHE A 21 -6.39 11.76 -16.98
N ILE A 22 -6.82 12.34 -15.86
CA ILE A 22 -7.27 11.60 -14.68
C ILE A 22 -8.65 10.95 -14.92
N SER A 23 -8.72 9.62 -14.85
CA SER A 23 -9.97 8.86 -14.91
C SER A 23 -10.68 8.80 -13.56
N LYS A 24 -11.91 8.28 -13.53
CA LYS A 24 -12.64 8.03 -12.27
C LYS A 24 -11.91 7.00 -11.40
N LEU A 25 -11.38 5.93 -12.01
CA LEU A 25 -10.59 4.91 -11.33
C LEU A 25 -9.31 5.50 -10.73
N ASP A 26 -8.65 6.40 -11.46
CA ASP A 26 -7.43 7.09 -10.97
C ASP A 26 -7.68 7.89 -9.70
N LYS A 27 -8.83 8.57 -9.62
CA LYS A 27 -9.24 9.30 -8.41
C LYS A 27 -9.49 8.34 -7.26
N ALA A 28 -10.26 7.28 -7.51
CA ALA A 28 -10.62 6.31 -6.48
C ALA A 28 -9.38 5.60 -5.91
N ARG A 29 -8.47 5.13 -6.76
CA ARG A 29 -7.22 4.48 -6.31
C ARG A 29 -6.29 5.43 -5.59
N SER A 30 -6.13 6.67 -6.06
CA SER A 30 -5.22 7.65 -5.43
C SER A 30 -5.72 8.05 -4.05
N ILE A 31 -7.04 8.24 -3.89
CA ILE A 31 -7.67 8.50 -2.59
C ILE A 31 -7.58 7.27 -1.69
N GLY A 32 -7.94 6.08 -2.18
CA GLY A 32 -7.92 4.85 -1.38
C GLY A 32 -6.52 4.49 -0.85
N LEU A 33 -5.51 4.52 -1.73
CA LEU A 33 -4.12 4.29 -1.34
C LEU A 33 -3.58 5.40 -0.43
N GLY A 34 -3.97 6.66 -0.68
CA GLY A 34 -3.67 7.78 0.19
C GLY A 34 -4.21 7.57 1.60
N VAL A 35 -5.50 7.25 1.75
CA VAL A 35 -6.15 7.01 3.04
C VAL A 35 -5.53 5.82 3.77
N ALA A 36 -5.26 4.72 3.06
CA ALA A 36 -4.58 3.56 3.67
C ALA A 36 -3.19 3.94 4.22
N SER A 37 -2.44 4.76 3.48
CA SER A 37 -1.11 5.22 3.87
C SER A 37 -1.15 6.26 5.00
N PHE A 38 -2.20 7.10 5.04
CA PHE A 38 -2.46 8.04 6.13
C PHE A 38 -2.73 7.30 7.45
N LEU A 39 -3.49 6.21 7.41
CA LEU A 39 -3.85 5.45 8.61
C LEU A 39 -2.70 4.59 9.15
N ALA A 40 -1.74 4.22 8.31
CA ALA A 40 -0.67 3.28 8.67
C ALA A 40 0.15 3.72 9.92
N PRO A 41 0.64 4.97 10.04
CA PRO A 41 1.37 5.41 11.23
C PRO A 41 0.56 5.32 12.52
N PHE A 42 -0.75 5.60 12.46
CA PHE A 42 -1.63 5.51 13.63
C PHE A 42 -1.82 4.06 14.08
N ILE A 43 -2.00 3.13 13.14
CA ILE A 43 -2.10 1.70 13.43
C ILE A 43 -0.79 1.19 14.05
N ILE A 44 0.36 1.60 13.50
CA ILE A 44 1.68 1.23 14.04
C ILE A 44 1.84 1.74 15.47
N LYS A 45 1.53 3.02 15.72
CA LYS A 45 1.60 3.60 17.07
C LYS A 45 0.65 2.88 18.03
N TYR A 46 -0.59 2.61 17.62
CA TYR A 46 -1.56 1.89 18.44
C TYR A 46 -1.06 0.49 18.83
N ASN A 47 -0.52 -0.28 17.88
CA ASN A 47 0.03 -1.60 18.16
C ASN A 47 1.25 -1.54 19.11
N SER A 48 2.14 -0.57 18.92
CA SER A 48 3.30 -0.38 19.81
C SER A 48 2.88 -0.06 21.26
N LEU A 49 1.81 0.73 21.44
CA LEU A 49 1.25 1.05 22.75
C LEU A 49 0.57 -0.16 23.38
N LEU A 50 -0.09 -0.99 22.58
CA LEU A 50 -0.70 -2.23 23.05
C LEU A 50 0.36 -3.21 23.56
N GLU A 51 1.45 -3.40 22.81
CA GLU A 51 2.58 -4.23 23.20
C GLU A 51 3.28 -3.72 24.46
N SER A 52 3.53 -2.41 24.57
CA SER A 52 4.14 -1.83 25.76
C SER A 52 3.25 -1.99 26.99
N ASN A 53 1.93 -1.87 26.85
CA ASN A 53 0.98 -2.06 27.94
C ASN A 53 0.90 -3.52 28.40
N ILE A 54 1.00 -4.48 27.48
CA ILE A 54 1.06 -5.91 27.81
C ILE A 54 2.38 -6.21 28.53
N ALA A 55 3.51 -5.72 28.01
CA ALA A 55 4.82 -5.89 28.63
C ALA A 55 4.89 -5.25 30.02
N PHE A 56 4.31 -4.06 30.19
CA PHE A 56 4.22 -3.37 31.48
C PHE A 56 3.31 -4.11 32.47
N LYS A 57 2.15 -4.63 32.03
CA LYS A 57 1.31 -5.48 32.90
C LYS A 57 2.07 -6.73 33.34
N PHE A 58 2.82 -7.36 32.43
CA PHE A 58 3.60 -8.55 32.73
C PHE A 58 4.76 -8.26 33.68
N SER A 59 5.50 -7.16 33.47
CA SER A 59 6.60 -6.75 34.35
C SER A 59 6.09 -6.30 35.72
N LYS A 60 4.94 -5.62 35.79
CA LYS A 60 4.30 -5.21 37.04
C LYS A 60 3.76 -6.42 37.81
N GLN A 61 3.19 -7.41 37.12
CA GLN A 61 2.77 -8.68 37.72
C GLN A 61 3.97 -9.48 38.26
N TRP A 62 5.10 -9.46 37.54
CA TRP A 62 6.37 -10.05 38.01
C TRP A 62 6.96 -9.28 39.20
N LEU A 63 6.91 -7.94 39.18
CA LEU A 63 7.32 -7.07 40.28
C LEU A 63 6.43 -7.22 41.52
N TYR A 64 5.12 -7.39 41.37
CA TYR A 64 4.23 -7.68 42.51
C TYR A 64 4.43 -9.08 43.09
N SER A 65 4.91 -10.03 42.28
CA SER A 65 5.32 -11.34 42.79
C SER A 65 6.69 -11.32 43.51
N THR A 66 7.50 -10.27 43.31
CA THR A 66 8.86 -10.18 43.86
C THR A 66 9.04 -9.09 44.93
N ASN A 67 8.20 -8.06 44.96
CA ASN A 67 8.29 -6.95 45.91
C ASN A 67 7.06 -6.88 46.83
N LEU A 68 7.08 -7.74 47.84
CA LEU A 68 6.39 -7.51 49.10
C LEU A 68 7.43 -6.90 50.04
N VAL A 69 7.68 -5.58 49.91
CA VAL A 69 8.28 -4.65 50.90
C VAL A 69 8.77 -3.38 50.19
N HIS A 70 8.47 -2.25 50.83
CA HIS A 70 8.95 -0.87 50.63
C HIS A 70 8.16 0.08 49.72
N SER A 71 7.57 1.04 50.44
CA SER A 71 6.88 2.25 50.04
C SER A 71 7.86 3.44 49.90
N SER A 72 7.30 4.54 49.40
CA SER A 72 7.74 5.95 49.49
C SER A 72 8.55 6.53 48.31
N SER A 73 7.90 7.41 47.54
CA SER A 73 8.31 8.80 47.32
C SER A 73 7.30 9.51 46.40
N SER A 74 6.61 10.52 46.93
CA SER A 74 5.44 11.19 46.31
C SER A 74 5.65 12.70 46.16
N SER A 75 6.73 13.12 45.51
CA SER A 75 7.01 14.56 45.34
C SER A 75 7.55 15.00 43.97
N ASN A 76 7.62 14.11 42.98
CA ASN A 76 8.09 14.42 41.61
C ASN A 76 7.00 14.30 40.52
N GLU A 77 5.74 14.04 40.90
CA GLU A 77 4.67 13.68 39.95
C GLU A 77 4.24 14.86 39.05
N THR A 78 4.22 16.11 39.54
CA THR A 78 3.66 17.25 38.79
C THR A 78 4.58 17.80 37.69
N THR A 79 5.90 17.75 37.87
CA THR A 79 6.89 18.08 36.82
C THR A 79 7.07 16.95 35.82
N PHE A 80 6.87 15.70 36.25
CA PHE A 80 6.85 14.53 35.36
C PHE A 80 5.62 14.56 34.44
N ASP A 81 4.43 14.85 34.99
CA ASP A 81 3.17 14.89 34.24
C ASP A 81 3.17 16.01 33.18
N THR A 82 3.75 17.17 33.46
CA THR A 82 3.83 18.29 32.50
C THR A 82 4.86 18.03 31.38
N MET A 83 6.02 17.44 31.69
CA MET A 83 6.97 16.97 30.66
C MET A 83 6.38 15.83 29.82
N GLN A 84 5.65 14.91 30.44
CA GLN A 84 5.02 13.78 29.76
C GLN A 84 3.88 14.26 28.84
N HIS A 85 3.11 15.28 29.26
CA HIS A 85 2.09 15.90 28.43
C HIS A 85 2.67 16.67 27.22
N LEU A 86 3.78 17.39 27.40
CA LEU A 86 4.47 18.08 26.29
C LEU A 86 5.10 17.09 25.29
N THR A 87 5.66 15.99 25.78
CA THR A 87 6.22 14.91 24.94
C THR A 87 5.10 14.23 24.15
N TYR A 88 3.97 13.94 24.80
CA TYR A 88 2.78 13.37 24.17
C TYR A 88 2.20 14.27 23.06
N LEU A 89 2.13 15.58 23.29
CA LEU A 89 1.67 16.54 22.28
C LEU A 89 2.63 16.62 21.09
N ASN A 90 3.94 16.69 21.33
CA ASN A 90 4.95 16.77 20.28
C ASN A 90 4.97 15.49 19.40
N ASP A 91 4.82 14.32 20.03
CA ASP A 91 4.73 13.03 19.33
C ASP A 91 3.49 12.92 18.44
N ASN A 92 2.37 13.53 18.85
CA ASN A 92 1.14 13.50 18.06
C ASN A 92 1.18 14.47 16.87
N VAL A 93 1.83 15.63 17.02
CA VAL A 93 2.05 16.57 15.91
C VAL A 93 3.00 15.98 14.87
N SER A 94 4.09 15.35 15.31
CA SER A 94 5.02 14.62 14.45
C SER A 94 4.31 13.49 13.69
N LEU A 95 3.49 12.69 14.37
CA LEU A 95 2.75 11.59 13.76
C LEU A 95 1.76 12.04 12.69
N MET A 96 1.00 13.11 12.96
CA MET A 96 0.04 13.66 11.99
C MET A 96 0.77 14.20 10.75
N THR A 97 1.90 14.88 10.97
CA THR A 97 2.76 15.40 9.90
C THR A 97 3.26 14.26 9.00
N ASP A 98 3.74 13.18 9.60
CA ASP A 98 4.20 11.99 8.87
C ASP A 98 3.07 11.28 8.12
N ALA A 99 1.88 11.18 8.73
CA ALA A 99 0.69 10.62 8.09
C ALA A 99 0.24 11.43 6.86
N ILE A 100 0.22 12.76 6.95
CA ILE A 100 -0.11 13.65 5.83
C ILE A 100 0.91 13.48 4.71
N VAL A 101 2.20 13.39 5.03
CA VAL A 101 3.25 13.22 4.03
C VAL A 101 3.13 11.86 3.34
N LEU A 102 2.86 10.79 4.07
CA LEU A 102 2.61 9.46 3.49
C LEU A 102 1.38 9.45 2.57
N PHE A 103 0.30 10.13 2.96
CA PHE A 103 -0.86 10.33 2.09
C PHE A 103 -0.46 10.98 0.76
N ILE A 104 0.30 12.09 0.83
CA ILE A 104 0.74 12.82 -0.36
C ILE A 104 1.67 11.98 -1.23
N LEU A 105 2.62 11.25 -0.64
CA LEU A 105 3.55 10.38 -1.38
C LEU A 105 2.83 9.21 -2.06
N ALA A 106 1.84 8.60 -1.38
CA ALA A 106 1.00 7.57 -1.99
C ALA A 106 0.22 8.13 -3.19
N PHE A 107 -0.35 9.32 -3.02
CA PHE A 107 -1.10 10.01 -4.08
C PHE A 107 -0.19 10.32 -5.29
N ILE A 108 1.01 10.84 -5.05
CA ILE A 108 2.01 11.11 -6.09
C ILE A 108 2.37 9.81 -6.82
N THR A 109 2.64 8.74 -6.08
CA THR A 109 3.01 7.43 -6.66
C THR A 109 1.89 6.88 -7.57
N ALA A 110 0.64 6.93 -7.10
CA ALA A 110 -0.52 6.49 -7.89
C ALA A 110 -0.75 7.38 -9.14
N SER A 111 -0.53 8.68 -9.03
CA SER A 111 -0.65 9.63 -10.14
C SER A 111 0.46 9.45 -11.18
N LEU A 112 1.71 9.24 -10.73
CA LEU A 112 2.84 8.91 -11.60
C LEU A 112 2.61 7.59 -12.32
N HIS A 113 2.11 6.57 -11.62
CA HIS A 113 1.72 5.31 -12.24
C HIS A 113 0.71 5.54 -13.36
N GLY A 114 -0.36 6.28 -13.07
CA GLY A 114 -1.38 6.63 -14.07
C GLY A 114 -0.80 7.37 -15.28
N LEU A 115 0.09 8.34 -15.07
CA LEU A 115 0.74 9.09 -16.15
C LEU A 115 1.56 8.19 -17.08
N PHE A 116 2.31 7.22 -16.52
CA PHE A 116 3.18 6.33 -17.28
C PHE A 116 2.40 5.21 -17.99
N THR A 117 1.31 4.72 -17.40
CA THR A 117 0.55 3.61 -17.99
C THR A 117 -0.57 4.05 -18.91
N ARG A 118 -1.00 5.33 -18.87
CA ARG A 118 -2.11 5.86 -19.69
C ARG A 118 -1.94 5.65 -21.19
N TRP A 119 -0.70 5.73 -21.69
CA TRP A 119 -0.38 5.61 -23.11
C TRP A 119 -0.42 4.19 -23.64
N GLN A 120 -0.70 3.23 -22.76
CA GLN A 120 -0.72 1.82 -23.06
C GLN A 120 -2.11 1.30 -22.66
N PHE A 121 -2.87 0.75 -23.61
CA PHE A 121 -4.16 0.17 -23.31
C PHE A 121 -3.98 -1.12 -22.50
N SER A 122 -4.51 -1.18 -21.28
CA SER A 122 -4.36 -2.35 -20.41
C SER A 122 -4.79 -3.65 -21.09
N ILE A 123 -5.84 -3.60 -21.92
CA ILE A 123 -6.36 -4.80 -22.60
C ILE A 123 -5.38 -5.41 -23.61
N THR A 124 -4.50 -4.63 -24.24
CA THR A 124 -3.55 -5.19 -25.23
C THR A 124 -2.51 -6.10 -24.60
N PHE A 125 -2.39 -6.06 -23.27
CA PHE A 125 -1.50 -6.92 -22.49
C PHE A 125 -2.20 -8.13 -21.90
N VAL A 126 -3.50 -8.32 -22.12
CA VAL A 126 -4.23 -9.55 -21.81
C VAL A 126 -4.23 -10.41 -23.07
N ARG A 127 -3.67 -11.62 -23.00
CA ARG A 127 -3.51 -12.49 -24.17
C ARG A 127 -4.48 -13.66 -24.08
N PRO A 128 -5.67 -13.57 -24.71
CA PRO A 128 -6.57 -14.72 -24.80
C PRO A 128 -5.85 -15.88 -25.51
N ARG A 129 -6.19 -17.12 -25.12
CA ARG A 129 -5.59 -18.37 -25.63
C ARG A 129 -4.09 -18.51 -25.34
N ALA A 130 -3.59 -17.87 -24.29
CA ALA A 130 -2.24 -18.15 -23.79
C ALA A 130 -2.11 -19.65 -23.43
N ASN A 131 -0.88 -20.18 -23.52
CA ASN A 131 -0.60 -21.55 -23.08
C ASN A 131 -1.00 -21.70 -21.60
N ALA A 132 -1.95 -22.59 -21.33
CA ALA A 132 -2.55 -22.80 -20.02
C ALA A 132 -1.50 -23.12 -18.94
N TYR A 133 -0.53 -23.99 -19.24
CA TYR A 133 0.53 -24.36 -18.30
C TYR A 133 1.45 -23.18 -17.98
N PHE A 134 1.81 -22.40 -18.99
CA PHE A 134 2.66 -21.23 -18.80
C PHE A 134 1.92 -20.13 -18.01
N SER A 135 0.66 -19.85 -18.34
CA SER A 135 -0.18 -18.90 -17.61
C SER A 135 -0.39 -19.31 -16.17
N MET A 136 -0.66 -20.60 -15.91
CA MET A 136 -0.79 -21.13 -14.55
C MET A 136 0.52 -21.05 -13.78
N PHE A 137 1.65 -21.43 -14.37
CA PHE A 137 2.96 -21.31 -13.73
C PHE A 137 3.29 -19.86 -13.38
N LEU A 138 3.06 -18.93 -14.30
CA LEU A 138 3.32 -17.51 -14.05
C LEU A 138 2.43 -16.92 -12.96
N ARG A 139 1.15 -17.32 -12.89
CA ARG A 139 0.21 -16.82 -11.88
C ARG A 139 0.45 -17.49 -10.52
N TYR A 140 0.31 -18.81 -10.46
CA TYR A 140 0.36 -19.58 -9.23
C TYR A 140 1.79 -19.84 -8.78
N GLY A 141 2.68 -20.29 -9.66
CA GLY A 141 4.06 -20.66 -9.30
C GLY A 141 4.85 -19.49 -8.72
N LEU A 142 4.83 -18.34 -9.38
CA LEU A 142 5.52 -17.14 -8.87
C LEU A 142 4.84 -16.54 -7.64
N SER A 143 3.50 -16.63 -7.53
CA SER A 143 2.80 -16.22 -6.30
C SER A 143 3.21 -17.09 -5.11
N THR A 144 3.19 -18.41 -5.28
CA THR A 144 3.63 -19.37 -4.25
C THR A 144 5.09 -19.17 -3.89
N LEU A 145 5.98 -18.93 -4.86
CA LEU A 145 7.38 -18.64 -4.60
C LEU A 145 7.55 -17.41 -3.70
N ASN A 146 6.82 -16.32 -3.99
CA ASN A 146 6.84 -15.12 -3.15
C ASN A 146 6.33 -15.39 -1.73
N LEU A 147 5.26 -16.19 -1.59
CA LEU A 147 4.77 -16.59 -0.26
C LEU A 147 5.79 -17.46 0.49
N CYS A 148 6.51 -18.36 -0.18
CA CYS A 148 7.61 -19.10 0.43
C CYS A 148 8.72 -18.17 0.93
N LEU A 149 9.10 -17.17 0.13
CA LEU A 149 10.07 -16.14 0.53
C LEU A 149 9.56 -15.30 1.71
N ALA A 150 8.25 -15.03 1.78
CA ALA A 150 7.63 -14.36 2.92
C ALA A 150 7.78 -15.16 4.22
N VAL A 151 7.55 -16.48 4.17
CA VAL A 151 7.73 -17.38 5.33
C VAL A 151 9.20 -17.49 5.72
N MET A 152 10.11 -17.61 4.75
CA MET A 152 11.56 -17.67 5.03
C MET A 152 12.07 -16.38 5.67
N SER A 153 11.66 -15.22 5.16
CA SER A 153 12.05 -13.92 5.71
C SER A 153 11.48 -13.68 7.12
N GLN A 154 10.29 -14.19 7.41
CA GLN A 154 9.74 -14.20 8.78
C GLN A 154 10.62 -15.01 9.73
N LYS A 155 11.05 -16.21 9.32
CA LYS A 155 11.97 -17.05 10.12
C LYS A 155 13.33 -16.39 10.34
N ALA A 156 13.78 -15.56 9.39
CA ALA A 156 14.99 -14.76 9.50
C ALA A 156 14.79 -13.43 10.27
N SER A 157 13.69 -13.26 11.01
CA SER A 157 13.34 -12.05 11.79
C SER A 157 13.15 -10.76 10.97
N SER A 158 12.97 -10.87 9.64
CA SER A 158 12.78 -9.73 8.76
C SER A 158 11.30 -9.52 8.42
N HIS A 159 10.53 -9.05 9.40
CA HIS A 159 9.07 -8.89 9.31
C HIS A 159 8.62 -7.97 8.16
N LYS A 160 9.40 -6.93 7.86
CA LYS A 160 9.10 -5.99 6.75
C LYS A 160 9.16 -6.66 5.38
N LEU A 161 10.21 -7.47 5.15
CA LEU A 161 10.36 -8.25 3.92
C LEU A 161 9.28 -9.33 3.82
N SER A 162 8.94 -9.98 4.93
CA SER A 162 7.87 -10.96 4.98
C SER A 162 6.53 -10.38 4.53
N LEU A 163 6.18 -9.20 5.04
CA LEU A 163 4.98 -8.49 4.65
C LEU A 163 5.00 -8.10 3.16
N ALA A 164 6.11 -7.53 2.69
CA ALA A 164 6.25 -7.12 1.29
C ALA A 164 6.12 -8.31 0.32
N PHE A 165 6.79 -9.43 0.61
CA PHE A 165 6.68 -10.64 -0.21
C PHE A 165 5.29 -11.26 -0.18
N SER A 166 4.57 -11.17 0.94
CA SER A 166 3.16 -11.58 1.02
C SER A 166 2.29 -10.76 0.07
N PHE A 167 2.44 -9.43 0.08
CA PHE A 167 1.74 -8.55 -0.86
C PHE A 167 2.16 -8.81 -2.31
N PHE A 168 3.44 -9.02 -2.58
CA PHE A 168 3.92 -9.38 -3.91
C PHE A 168 3.28 -10.68 -4.38
N GLY A 169 3.21 -11.71 -3.55
CA GLY A 169 2.54 -12.97 -3.87
C GLY A 169 1.06 -12.77 -4.22
N LEU A 170 0.33 -12.01 -3.41
CA LEU A 170 -1.10 -11.74 -3.63
C LEU A 170 -1.35 -10.92 -4.90
N LEU A 171 -0.62 -9.82 -5.10
CA LEU A 171 -0.79 -8.93 -6.26
C LEU A 171 -0.31 -9.61 -7.54
N TRP A 172 0.71 -10.46 -7.44
CA TRP A 172 1.14 -11.31 -8.53
C TRP A 172 0.12 -12.37 -8.89
N TYR A 173 -0.60 -12.92 -7.91
CA TYR A 173 -1.72 -13.82 -8.20
C TYR A 173 -2.82 -13.13 -9.01
N LEU A 174 -3.18 -11.89 -8.64
CA LEU A 174 -4.23 -11.12 -9.32
C LEU A 174 -3.84 -10.66 -10.73
N SER A 175 -2.56 -10.42 -10.99
CA SER A 175 -2.13 -9.84 -12.27
C SER A 175 -1.30 -10.79 -13.12
N GLY A 176 -0.46 -11.63 -12.51
CA GLY A 176 0.29 -12.71 -13.14
C GLY A 176 1.01 -12.27 -14.43
N PRO A 177 0.74 -12.92 -15.57
CA PRO A 177 1.37 -12.59 -16.86
C PRO A 177 1.24 -11.11 -17.27
N TYR A 178 0.16 -10.43 -16.86
CA TYR A 178 -0.04 -9.01 -17.16
C TYR A 178 1.07 -8.13 -16.59
N LEU A 179 1.54 -8.40 -15.37
CA LEU A 179 2.67 -7.67 -14.76
C LEU A 179 3.95 -7.82 -15.56
N ILE A 180 4.24 -9.05 -16.00
CA ILE A 180 5.45 -9.34 -16.78
C ILE A 180 5.43 -8.59 -18.11
N ARG A 181 4.27 -8.37 -18.71
CA ARG A 181 4.18 -7.62 -19.98
C ARG A 181 4.28 -6.11 -19.77
N ARG A 182 3.93 -5.60 -18.59
CA ARG A 182 3.97 -4.16 -18.23
C ARG A 182 5.03 -3.81 -17.17
N TRP A 183 6.08 -4.63 -17.04
CA TRP A 183 7.09 -4.47 -15.99
C TRP A 183 7.91 -3.18 -16.11
N LYS A 184 8.17 -2.69 -17.33
CA LYS A 184 8.99 -1.49 -17.56
C LYS A 184 8.42 -0.23 -16.90
N PRO A 185 7.15 0.16 -17.17
CA PRO A 185 6.56 1.31 -16.49
C PRO A 185 6.42 1.08 -14.99
N ALA A 186 6.09 -0.16 -14.56
CA ALA A 186 5.99 -0.50 -13.14
C ALA A 186 7.30 -0.21 -12.38
N VAL A 187 8.41 -0.76 -12.88
CA VAL A 187 9.74 -0.60 -12.27
C VAL A 187 10.20 0.85 -12.32
N ALA A 188 9.98 1.55 -13.43
CA ALA A 188 10.35 2.96 -13.55
C ALA A 188 9.62 3.83 -12.52
N VAL A 189 8.29 3.68 -12.40
CA VAL A 189 7.48 4.45 -11.45
C VAL A 189 7.86 4.12 -10.01
N ALA A 190 8.07 2.84 -9.68
CA ALA A 190 8.48 2.42 -8.34
C ALA A 190 9.82 3.04 -7.96
N LEU A 191 10.84 2.98 -8.84
CA LEU A 191 12.16 3.55 -8.56
C LEU A 191 12.15 5.08 -8.46
N ILE A 192 11.45 5.77 -9.37
CA ILE A 192 11.31 7.24 -9.32
C ILE A 192 10.62 7.66 -8.01
N SER A 193 9.53 6.97 -7.65
CA SER A 193 8.76 7.29 -6.44
C SER A 193 9.56 6.97 -5.18
N ALA A 194 10.31 5.86 -5.15
CA ALA A 194 11.17 5.49 -4.02
C ALA A 194 12.29 6.51 -3.82
N GLY A 195 12.99 6.88 -4.91
CA GLY A 195 14.03 7.90 -4.88
C GLY A 195 13.49 9.23 -4.40
N PHE A 196 12.39 9.69 -4.99
CA PHE A 196 11.74 10.94 -4.60
C PHE A 196 11.35 10.94 -3.11
N SER A 197 10.67 9.88 -2.65
CA SER A 197 10.24 9.77 -1.25
C SER A 197 11.42 9.77 -0.29
N PHE A 198 12.47 9.01 -0.59
CA PHE A 198 13.69 8.97 0.22
C PHE A 198 14.36 10.35 0.32
N PHE A 199 14.56 11.05 -0.80
CA PHE A 199 15.20 12.36 -0.77
C PHE A 199 14.37 13.41 -0.02
N VAL A 200 13.04 13.41 -0.18
CA VAL A 200 12.19 14.36 0.54
C VAL A 200 12.15 14.05 2.03
N CYS A 201 12.00 12.79 2.42
CA CYS A 201 11.94 12.41 3.84
C CYS A 201 13.29 12.55 4.56
N ASN A 202 14.41 12.51 3.85
CA ASN A 202 15.72 12.86 4.41
C ASN A 202 15.85 14.35 4.80
N THR A 203 14.94 15.21 4.36
CA THR A 203 14.86 16.62 4.80
C THR A 203 13.96 16.81 6.03
N ALA A 204 13.38 15.73 6.56
CA ALA A 204 12.59 15.76 7.80
C ALA A 204 13.48 15.93 9.05
N SER A 205 12.85 16.26 10.18
CA SER A 205 13.55 16.30 11.47
C SER A 205 14.02 14.90 11.86
N ALA A 206 15.17 14.80 12.54
CA ALA A 206 15.74 13.51 12.97
C ALA A 206 14.79 12.67 13.85
N ASP A 207 13.85 13.34 14.53
CA ASP A 207 12.84 12.70 15.38
C ASP A 207 11.62 12.15 14.60
N SER A 208 11.47 12.50 13.32
CA SER A 208 10.38 11.99 12.47
C SER A 208 10.56 10.50 12.18
N LEU A 209 9.46 9.76 12.12
CA LEU A 209 9.47 8.34 11.75
C LEU A 209 9.97 8.18 10.30
N LEU A 210 9.59 9.09 9.41
CA LEU A 210 9.92 9.04 7.99
C LEU A 210 11.41 9.27 7.71
N TYR A 211 12.11 10.01 8.58
CA TYR A 211 13.56 10.21 8.48
C TYR A 211 14.34 8.91 8.72
N LYS A 212 13.80 8.03 9.59
CA LYS A 212 14.45 6.76 9.97
C LYS A 212 14.20 5.63 8.96
N ILE A 213 13.37 5.86 7.94
CA ILE A 213 13.01 4.87 6.93
C ILE A 213 14.16 4.72 5.92
N SER A 214 14.59 3.48 5.69
CA SER A 214 15.67 3.20 4.72
C SER A 214 15.18 3.33 3.27
N PHE A 215 16.10 3.50 2.33
CA PHE A 215 15.75 3.47 0.90
C PHE A 215 15.06 2.16 0.50
N LEU A 216 15.47 1.02 1.08
CA LEU A 216 14.85 -0.27 0.82
C LEU A 216 13.38 -0.30 1.25
N ASP A 217 13.06 0.26 2.42
CA ASP A 217 11.68 0.36 2.90
C ASP A 217 10.81 1.19 1.92
N TRP A 218 11.34 2.32 1.41
CA TRP A 218 10.68 3.13 0.39
C TRP A 218 10.50 2.37 -0.93
N ALA A 219 11.51 1.61 -1.36
CA ALA A 219 11.43 0.79 -2.56
C ALA A 219 10.36 -0.29 -2.43
N LEU A 220 10.28 -0.98 -1.29
CA LEU A 220 9.24 -1.98 -1.03
C LEU A 220 7.85 -1.35 -1.01
N TYR A 221 7.69 -0.24 -0.27
CA TYR A 221 6.42 0.49 -0.16
C TYR A 221 5.90 0.94 -1.53
N THR A 222 6.72 1.65 -2.30
CA THR A 222 6.33 2.16 -3.62
C THR A 222 6.08 1.04 -4.62
N THR A 223 6.85 -0.04 -4.56
CA THR A 223 6.61 -1.24 -5.39
C THR A 223 5.25 -1.86 -5.08
N VAL A 224 4.88 -2.01 -3.80
CA VAL A 224 3.56 -2.51 -3.41
C VAL A 224 2.45 -1.60 -3.95
N LEU A 225 2.57 -0.28 -3.79
CA LEU A 225 1.58 0.68 -4.32
C LEU A 225 1.42 0.56 -5.84
N VAL A 226 2.52 0.47 -6.58
CA VAL A 226 2.51 0.33 -8.03
C VAL A 226 1.89 -1.00 -8.46
N LEU A 227 2.19 -2.10 -7.75
CA LEU A 227 1.58 -3.41 -8.02
C LEU A 227 0.07 -3.42 -7.72
N VAL A 228 -0.38 -2.71 -6.68
CA VAL A 228 -1.83 -2.52 -6.43
C VAL A 228 -2.45 -1.77 -7.60
N CYS A 229 -1.84 -0.67 -8.05
CA CYS A 229 -2.37 0.09 -9.19
C CYS A 229 -2.42 -0.77 -10.47
N HIS A 230 -1.38 -1.56 -10.75
CA HIS A 230 -1.36 -2.50 -11.87
C HIS A 230 -2.46 -3.55 -11.76
N SER A 231 -2.69 -4.09 -10.56
CA SER A 231 -3.73 -5.10 -10.34
C SER A 231 -5.13 -4.52 -10.54
N LEU A 232 -5.36 -3.29 -10.10
CA LEU A 232 -6.61 -2.58 -10.38
C LEU A 232 -6.78 -2.31 -11.87
N ASP A 233 -5.73 -1.89 -12.59
CA ASP A 233 -5.79 -1.68 -14.05
C ASP A 233 -6.06 -2.99 -14.80
N HIS A 234 -5.54 -4.12 -14.30
CA HIS A 234 -5.78 -5.43 -14.88
C HIS A 234 -7.25 -5.87 -14.68
N LEU A 235 -7.75 -5.79 -13.46
CA LEU A 235 -9.12 -6.17 -13.14
C LEU A 235 -10.13 -5.26 -13.84
N ASP A 236 -9.87 -3.95 -13.91
CA ASP A 236 -10.70 -3.00 -14.67
C ASP A 236 -10.71 -3.33 -16.17
N ALA A 237 -9.56 -3.69 -16.75
CA ALA A 237 -9.50 -4.10 -18.14
C ALA A 237 -10.30 -5.40 -18.40
N LEU A 238 -10.20 -6.38 -17.50
CA LEU A 238 -10.96 -7.62 -17.58
C LEU A 238 -12.46 -7.38 -17.46
N MET A 239 -12.88 -6.59 -16.46
CA MET A 239 -14.30 -6.29 -16.22
C MET A 239 -14.94 -5.53 -17.38
N ASN A 240 -14.23 -4.55 -17.97
CA ASN A 240 -14.76 -3.78 -19.09
C ASN A 240 -14.71 -4.52 -20.43
N THR A 241 -13.77 -5.47 -20.60
CA THR A 241 -13.64 -6.22 -21.88
C THR A 241 -14.46 -7.50 -21.89
N TYR A 242 -14.55 -8.17 -20.75
CA TYR A 242 -15.25 -9.45 -20.59
C TYR A 242 -16.31 -9.32 -19.48
N PRO A 243 -17.32 -8.44 -19.66
CA PRO A 243 -18.30 -8.14 -18.60
C PRO A 243 -19.14 -9.36 -18.20
N TYR A 244 -19.30 -10.34 -19.10
CA TYR A 244 -20.01 -11.59 -18.85
C TYR A 244 -19.38 -12.46 -17.76
N LEU A 245 -18.10 -12.23 -17.41
CA LEU A 245 -17.43 -12.94 -16.31
C LEU A 245 -18.03 -12.59 -14.95
N VAL A 246 -18.71 -11.46 -14.85
CA VAL A 246 -19.16 -10.88 -13.59
C VAL A 246 -20.66 -10.65 -13.57
N GLU A 247 -21.26 -10.21 -14.68
CA GLU A 247 -22.71 -9.99 -14.81
C GLU A 247 -23.19 -10.41 -16.20
N ALA A 248 -24.22 -11.26 -16.24
CA ALA A 248 -24.80 -11.75 -17.50
C ALA A 248 -25.79 -10.74 -18.10
N ASP A 249 -26.42 -9.94 -17.26
CA ASP A 249 -27.43 -8.96 -17.65
C ASP A 249 -26.79 -7.69 -18.25
N LYS A 250 -27.03 -7.45 -19.54
CA LYS A 250 -26.49 -6.30 -20.28
C LYS A 250 -26.91 -4.95 -19.70
N GLU A 251 -28.10 -4.84 -19.11
CA GLU A 251 -28.55 -3.58 -18.54
C GLU A 251 -27.75 -3.24 -17.28
N LYS A 252 -27.41 -4.25 -16.48
CA LYS A 252 -26.61 -4.08 -15.26
C LYS A 252 -25.12 -3.86 -15.54
N GLN A 253 -24.62 -4.34 -16.68
CA GLN A 253 -23.25 -4.08 -17.13
C GLN A 253 -22.93 -2.59 -17.29
N CYS A 254 -23.95 -1.71 -17.47
CA CYS A 254 -23.71 -0.27 -17.54
C CYS A 254 -23.08 0.31 -16.26
N HIS A 255 -23.31 -0.34 -15.10
CA HIS A 255 -22.74 0.07 -13.83
C HIS A 255 -21.22 -0.12 -13.75
N PHE A 256 -20.61 -0.90 -14.65
CA PHE A 256 -19.16 -1.10 -14.71
C PHE A 256 -18.39 0.15 -15.14
N GLN A 257 -19.07 1.14 -15.72
CA GLN A 257 -18.44 2.41 -16.13
C GLN A 257 -18.29 3.40 -14.98
N ASP A 258 -18.90 3.14 -13.82
CA ASP A 258 -18.88 4.07 -12.69
C ASP A 258 -18.06 3.57 -11.50
N ALA A 259 -16.75 3.86 -11.54
CA ALA A 259 -15.80 3.55 -10.46
C ALA A 259 -16.08 4.25 -9.11
N THR A 260 -17.07 5.14 -9.05
CA THR A 260 -17.56 5.75 -7.80
C THR A 260 -18.67 4.95 -7.13
N SER A 261 -19.29 4.00 -7.83
CA SER A 261 -20.40 3.22 -7.30
C SER A 261 -19.92 2.05 -6.44
N PHE A 262 -20.68 1.73 -5.38
CA PHE A 262 -20.42 0.52 -4.58
C PHE A 262 -20.53 -0.75 -5.43
N SER A 263 -21.49 -0.77 -6.36
CA SER A 263 -21.70 -1.87 -7.31
C SER A 263 -20.43 -2.17 -8.11
N TYR A 264 -19.75 -1.16 -8.64
CA TYR A 264 -18.47 -1.36 -9.35
C TYR A 264 -17.45 -2.09 -8.48
N TRP A 265 -17.28 -1.66 -7.22
CA TRP A 265 -16.31 -2.27 -6.31
C TRP A 265 -16.69 -3.68 -5.84
N SER A 266 -17.98 -3.97 -5.68
CA SER A 266 -18.44 -5.33 -5.37
C SER A 266 -18.17 -6.29 -6.52
N HIS A 267 -18.39 -5.85 -7.77
CA HIS A 267 -18.09 -6.63 -8.97
C HIS A 267 -16.59 -6.81 -9.18
N MET A 268 -15.79 -5.77 -8.93
CA MET A 268 -14.33 -5.85 -8.93
C MET A 268 -13.80 -6.85 -7.91
N PHE A 269 -14.38 -6.86 -6.70
CA PHE A 269 -14.03 -7.81 -5.65
C PHE A 269 -14.42 -9.25 -6.03
N TYR A 270 -15.62 -9.45 -6.56
CA TYR A 270 -16.06 -10.75 -7.07
C TYR A 270 -15.10 -11.29 -8.14
N LEU A 271 -14.68 -10.43 -9.07
CA LEU A 271 -13.69 -10.77 -10.10
C LEU A 271 -12.32 -11.10 -9.51
N ALA A 272 -11.86 -10.35 -8.50
CA ALA A 272 -10.60 -10.63 -7.82
C ALA A 272 -10.60 -12.01 -7.13
N CYS A 273 -11.75 -12.41 -6.56
CA CYS A 273 -11.92 -13.74 -5.95
C CYS A 273 -12.03 -14.86 -6.98
N ASN A 274 -12.61 -14.59 -8.16
CA ASN A 274 -12.90 -15.58 -9.20
C ASN A 274 -12.14 -15.29 -10.51
N ILE A 275 -10.88 -14.85 -10.40
CA ILE A 275 -10.14 -14.39 -11.56
C ILE A 275 -9.89 -15.55 -12.55
N PRO A 276 -10.44 -15.50 -13.78
CA PRO A 276 -10.28 -16.58 -14.74
C PRO A 276 -8.83 -16.66 -15.23
N SER A 277 -8.43 -17.84 -15.72
CA SER A 277 -7.15 -17.96 -16.42
C SER A 277 -7.22 -17.23 -17.77
N GLU A 278 -6.09 -16.71 -18.29
CA GLU A 278 -6.10 -16.04 -19.62
C GLU A 278 -6.55 -16.97 -20.75
N HIS A 279 -6.48 -18.29 -20.52
CA HIS A 279 -6.97 -19.31 -21.44
C HIS A 279 -8.51 -19.35 -21.51
N GLU A 280 -9.18 -19.09 -20.38
CA GLU A 280 -10.65 -19.12 -20.26
C GLU A 280 -11.35 -17.85 -20.73
N LEU A 281 -10.59 -16.80 -21.08
CA LEU A 281 -11.12 -15.51 -21.51
C LEU A 281 -11.78 -15.53 -22.89
N ASP A 282 -11.52 -16.56 -23.71
CA ASP A 282 -12.17 -16.74 -25.01
C ASP A 282 -12.83 -18.12 -25.05
N PRO A 283 -14.16 -18.21 -24.93
CA PRO A 283 -14.88 -19.50 -24.91
C PRO A 283 -14.99 -20.17 -26.30
N ALA A 284 -14.38 -19.59 -27.35
CA ALA A 284 -14.44 -20.07 -28.73
C ALA A 284 -13.35 -21.09 -29.10
#